data_AF-A0A3D9SCJ7-F1
#
_entry.id   AF-A0A3D9SCJ7-F1
#
_cell.length_a   1.000
_cell.length_b   1.000
_cell.length_c   1.000
_cell.angle_alpha   90.00
_cell.angle_beta   90.00
_cell.angle_gamma   90.00
#
_symmetry.space_group_name_H-M   'P 1'
#
loop_
_entity.id
_entity.type
_entity.pdbx_description
1 polymer ?
#
loop_
_entity_poly.entity_id
_entity_poly.type
_entity_poly.pdbx_seq_one_letter_code
_entity_poly.pdbx_strand_id
1 'polypeptide(L)'
;MRRTATTFQIESVPLAMQPYLQGAAFYDSSCSKDAQTYFIANAASTDAFLKISRKGTLVREAAMTAYIHQHKLAPKVIAFDSDEQQDFLLTEALKTDEFDDVFLDAYGREYIHPNGISYYAKLMELME
;
A
#
# COMPACT_ATOMS: atom_id res chain seq x y z
N MET A 1 -7.99 4.21 5.98
CA MET A 1 -6.88 3.75 6.87
C MET A 1 -6.45 4.88 7.81
N ARG A 2 -6.07 4.59 9.06
CA ARG A 2 -5.48 5.62 9.95
C ARG A 2 -4.02 5.82 9.54
N ARG A 3 -3.65 7.06 9.22
CA ARG A 3 -2.28 7.47 8.91
C ARG A 3 -1.72 8.20 10.12
N THR A 4 -0.63 7.70 10.69
CA THR A 4 0.03 8.34 11.84
C THR A 4 1.36 8.91 11.37
N ALA A 5 1.55 10.23 11.52
CA ALA A 5 2.81 10.87 11.18
C ALA A 5 3.98 10.20 11.93
N THR A 6 5.04 9.88 11.21
CA THR A 6 6.19 9.15 11.76
C THR A 6 7.49 9.66 11.17
N THR A 7 8.58 9.40 11.89
CA THR A 7 9.94 9.61 11.39
C THR A 7 10.42 8.33 10.73
N PHE A 8 10.95 8.41 9.51
CA PHE A 8 11.45 7.26 8.76
C PHE A 8 12.94 7.42 8.44
N GLN A 9 13.72 6.35 8.61
CA GLN A 9 15.15 6.34 8.30
C GLN A 9 15.34 5.96 6.83
N ILE A 10 15.60 6.95 5.97
CA ILE A 10 15.71 6.74 4.51
C ILE A 10 16.90 5.83 4.17
N GLU A 11 17.94 5.81 5.00
CA GLU A 11 19.12 4.97 4.85
C GLU A 11 18.82 3.49 5.03
N SER A 12 17.66 3.14 5.59
CA SER A 12 17.19 1.75 5.74
C SER A 12 16.65 1.15 4.44
N VAL A 13 16.42 1.96 3.40
CA VAL A 13 15.98 1.47 2.09
C VAL A 13 17.13 1.46 1.07
N PRO A 14 17.02 0.64 0.01
CA PRO A 14 18.03 0.57 -1.05
C PRO A 14 18.32 1.92 -1.70
N LEU A 15 19.59 2.14 -2.07
CA LEU A 15 20.11 3.41 -2.61
C LEU A 15 19.30 3.93 -3.81
N ALA A 16 18.77 3.02 -4.65
CA ALA A 16 17.96 3.38 -5.81
C ALA A 16 16.64 4.08 -5.43
N MET A 17 16.12 3.86 -4.22
CA MET A 17 14.85 4.41 -3.75
C MET A 17 15.00 5.73 -2.99
N GLN A 18 16.16 5.96 -2.39
CA GLN A 18 16.40 7.12 -1.52
C GLN A 18 16.07 8.48 -2.18
N PRO A 19 16.38 8.73 -3.48
CA PRO A 19 16.03 10.00 -4.12
C PRO A 19 14.53 10.32 -4.13
N TYR A 20 13.67 9.29 -4.15
CA TYR A 20 12.21 9.47 -4.14
C TYR A 20 11.64 9.79 -2.74
N LEU A 21 12.45 9.53 -1.71
CA LEU A 21 12.07 9.65 -0.30
C LEU A 21 12.56 10.94 0.34
N GLN A 22 13.54 11.63 -0.26
CA GLN A 22 14.13 12.84 0.31
C GLN A 22 13.12 13.99 0.38
N GLY A 23 13.06 14.64 1.55
CA GLY A 23 12.20 15.79 1.80
C GLY A 23 10.71 15.47 1.90
N ALA A 24 10.33 14.19 1.89
CA ALA A 24 8.94 13.76 1.99
C ALA A 24 8.50 13.59 3.46
N ALA A 25 7.19 13.74 3.70
CA ALA A 25 6.58 13.44 4.98
C ALA A 25 6.09 11.99 5.01
N PHE A 26 6.39 11.28 6.10
CA PHE A 26 6.07 9.86 6.25
C PHE A 26 4.92 9.66 7.22
N TYR A 27 4.05 8.73 6.87
CA TYR A 27 2.93 8.31 7.69
C TYR A 27 2.87 6.79 7.74
N ASP A 28 2.87 6.23 8.94
CA ASP A 28 2.65 4.80 9.12
C ASP A 28 1.17 4.47 8.84
N SER A 29 0.96 3.48 7.97
CA SER A 29 -0.34 2.91 7.59
C SER A 29 -0.35 1.38 7.69
N SER A 30 0.61 0.82 8.41
CA SER A 30 0.78 -0.63 8.58
C SER A 30 -0.42 -1.24 9.30
N CYS A 31 -0.95 -2.34 8.75
CA CYS A 31 -2.08 -3.07 9.32
C CYS A 31 -1.66 -4.37 10.03
N SER A 32 -0.39 -4.75 9.94
CA SER A 32 0.15 -5.98 10.53
C SER A 32 1.60 -5.78 10.99
N LYS A 33 2.13 -6.70 11.80
CA LYS A 33 3.53 -6.68 12.24
C LYS A 33 4.50 -7.22 11.18
N ASP A 34 4.00 -8.05 10.27
CA ASP A 34 4.81 -8.77 9.27
C ASP A 34 4.99 -8.00 7.96
N ALA A 35 4.20 -6.94 7.76
CA ALA A 35 4.31 -6.04 6.63
C ALA A 35 4.12 -4.59 7.09
N GLN A 36 5.14 -3.77 6.85
CA GLN A 36 5.10 -2.35 7.11
C GLN A 36 4.68 -1.61 5.84
N THR A 37 3.81 -0.62 5.97
CA THR A 37 3.35 0.21 4.85
C THR A 37 3.38 1.67 5.25
N TYR A 38 4.19 2.45 4.55
CA TYR A 38 4.34 3.88 4.77
C TYR A 38 3.71 4.64 3.61
N PHE A 39 2.83 5.58 3.93
CA PHE A 39 2.40 6.62 3.01
C PHE A 39 3.43 7.75 3.01
N ILE A 40 3.84 8.16 1.82
CA ILE A 40 4.85 9.18 1.59
C ILE A 40 4.17 10.33 0.89
N ALA A 41 3.95 11.42 1.61
CA ALA A 41 3.45 12.66 1.04
C ALA A 41 4.64 13.47 0.53
N ASN A 42 4.72 13.64 -0.79
CA ASN A 42 5.83 14.37 -1.41
C ASN A 42 5.31 15.64 -2.06
N ALA A 43 5.73 16.80 -1.58
CA ALA A 43 5.29 18.08 -2.13
C ALA A 43 5.89 18.39 -3.52
N ALA A 44 7.02 17.76 -3.87
CA ALA A 44 7.76 18.00 -5.10
C ALA A 44 7.56 16.92 -6.19
N SER A 45 6.90 15.80 -5.85
CA SER A 45 6.61 14.71 -6.78
C SER A 45 5.27 14.05 -6.45
N THR A 46 4.94 12.93 -7.10
CA THR A 46 3.71 12.20 -6.80
C THR A 46 3.79 11.56 -5.41
N ASP A 47 2.68 11.60 -4.66
CA ASP A 47 2.54 10.82 -3.44
C ASP A 47 2.78 9.33 -3.72
N ALA A 48 3.32 8.61 -2.72
CA ALA A 48 3.72 7.21 -2.90
C ALA A 48 3.39 6.35 -1.68
N PHE A 49 3.36 5.04 -1.90
CA PHE A 49 3.36 4.03 -0.84
C PHE A 49 4.63 3.19 -0.91
N LEU A 50 5.29 3.08 0.24
CA LEU A 50 6.41 2.18 0.46
C LEU A 50 5.93 0.99 1.29
N LYS A 51 6.00 -0.21 0.71
CA LYS A 51 5.79 -1.47 1.42
C LYS A 51 7.13 -2.14 1.71
N ILE A 52 7.28 -2.62 2.93
CA ILE A 52 8.45 -3.36 3.38
C ILE A 52 7.98 -4.66 4.01
N SER A 53 8.52 -5.79 3.53
CA SER A 53 8.23 -7.10 4.12
C SER A 53 9.43 -8.04 3.94
N ARG A 54 9.31 -9.28 4.40
CA ARG A 54 10.37 -10.28 4.28
C ARG A 54 10.73 -10.50 2.81
N LYS A 55 12.01 -10.74 2.53
CA LYS A 55 12.50 -11.06 1.20
C LYS A 55 11.70 -12.17 0.51
N GLY A 56 11.40 -11.96 -0.77
CA GLY A 56 10.64 -12.87 -1.62
C GLY A 56 9.12 -12.76 -1.51
N THR A 57 8.58 -11.94 -0.60
CA THR A 57 7.13 -11.81 -0.41
C THR A 57 6.49 -10.78 -1.34
N LEU A 58 7.23 -9.75 -1.76
CA LEU A 58 6.69 -8.65 -2.58
C LEU A 58 7.02 -8.80 -4.07
N VAL A 59 7.92 -9.72 -4.46
CA VAL A 59 8.33 -9.94 -5.85
C VAL A 59 7.12 -10.15 -6.78
N ARG A 60 6.20 -11.02 -6.37
CA ARG A 60 4.99 -11.31 -7.16
C ARG A 60 4.08 -10.09 -7.26
N GLU A 61 3.88 -9.38 -6.15
CA GLU A 61 3.05 -8.18 -6.11
C GLU A 61 3.63 -7.09 -7.02
N ALA A 62 4.94 -6.85 -6.95
CA ALA A 62 5.64 -5.89 -7.81
C ALA A 62 5.47 -6.23 -9.29
N ALA A 63 5.71 -7.49 -9.68
CA ALA A 63 5.58 -7.95 -11.06
C ALA A 63 4.13 -7.84 -11.57
N MET A 64 3.15 -8.29 -10.77
CA MET A 64 1.74 -8.22 -11.15
C MET A 64 1.26 -6.77 -11.25
N THR A 65 1.65 -5.91 -10.30
CA THR A 65 1.29 -4.48 -10.32
C THR A 65 1.86 -3.80 -11.57
N ALA A 66 3.13 -4.03 -11.89
CA ALA A 66 3.76 -3.49 -13.09
C ALA A 66 3.08 -3.96 -14.39
N TYR A 67 2.70 -5.25 -14.46
CA TYR A 67 1.96 -5.79 -15.59
C TYR A 67 0.57 -5.16 -15.73
N ILE A 68 -0.22 -5.12 -14.65
CA ILE A 68 -1.58 -4.56 -14.66
C ILE A 68 -1.55 -3.04 -14.95
N HIS A 69 -0.49 -2.33 -14.55
CA HIS A 69 -0.31 -0.91 -14.88
C HIS A 69 -0.24 -0.65 -16.38
N GLN A 70 0.27 -1.61 -17.18
CA GLN A 70 0.27 -1.51 -18.65
C GLN A 70 -1.15 -1.41 -19.21
N HIS A 71 -2.12 -1.99 -18.50
CA HIS A 71 -3.56 -1.90 -18.80
C HIS A 71 -4.28 -0.74 -18.10
N LYS A 72 -3.56 0.14 -17.39
CA LYS A 72 -4.11 1.30 -16.66
C LYS A 72 -5.06 0.94 -15.51
N LEU A 73 -4.90 -0.26 -14.93
CA LEU A 73 -5.75 -0.77 -13.86
C LEU A 73 -5.02 -0.89 -12.50
N ALA A 74 -3.76 -0.49 -12.43
CA ALA A 74 -2.95 -0.54 -11.21
C ALA A 74 -2.05 0.70 -11.12
N PRO A 75 -1.60 1.07 -9.91
CA PRO A 75 -0.60 2.12 -9.74
C PRO A 75 0.69 1.77 -10.47
N LYS A 76 1.46 2.79 -10.83
CA LYS A 76 2.81 2.58 -11.34
C LYS A 76 3.72 2.10 -10.22
N VAL A 77 4.53 1.07 -10.50
CA VAL A 77 5.67 0.70 -9.67
C VAL A 77 6.80 1.69 -9.96
N ILE A 78 7.18 2.49 -8.95
CA ILE A 78 8.27 3.47 -9.05
C ILE A 78 9.61 2.73 -8.97
N ALA A 79 9.74 1.85 -7.96
CA ALA A 79 10.92 1.05 -7.74
C ALA A 79 10.56 -0.23 -6.97
N PHE A 80 11.31 -1.29 -7.24
CA PHE A 80 11.31 -2.51 -6.44
C PHE A 80 12.76 -2.96 -6.28
N ASP A 81 13.14 -3.30 -5.06
CA ASP A 81 14.48 -3.81 -4.75
C ASP A 81 14.42 -4.65 -3.47
N SER A 82 15.42 -5.51 -3.28
CA SER A 82 15.49 -6.42 -2.14
C SER A 82 16.90 -6.39 -1.56
N ASP A 83 17.01 -6.34 -0.23
CA ASP A 83 18.29 -6.52 0.44
C ASP A 83 18.50 -7.99 0.87
N GLU A 84 19.32 -8.25 1.89
CA GLU A 84 19.54 -9.59 2.42
C GLU A 84 18.30 -10.20 3.10
N GLN A 85 17.44 -9.39 3.72
CA GLN A 85 16.36 -9.83 4.60
C GLN A 85 14.96 -9.38 4.16
N GLN A 86 14.86 -8.29 3.41
CA GLN A 86 13.63 -7.58 3.13
C GLN A 86 13.45 -7.28 1.63
N ASP A 87 12.18 -7.24 1.22
CA ASP A 87 11.77 -6.65 -0.05
C ASP A 87 11.21 -5.25 0.21
N PHE A 88 11.49 -4.34 -0.71
CA PHE A 88 10.99 -2.97 -0.72
C PHE A 88 10.21 -2.74 -2.01
N LEU A 89 8.99 -2.24 -1.91
CA LEU A 89 8.13 -1.91 -3.05
C LEU A 89 7.62 -0.49 -2.91
N LEU A 90 8.01 0.36 -3.85
CA LEU A 90 7.56 1.74 -3.96
C LEU A 90 6.58 1.89 -5.13
N THR A 91 5.38 2.38 -4.83
CA THR A 91 4.29 2.56 -5.82
C THR A 91 3.70 3.96 -5.72
N GLU A 92 3.15 4.47 -6.82
CA GLU A 92 2.36 5.70 -6.79
C GLU A 92 1.12 5.53 -5.90
N ALA A 93 0.81 6.54 -5.09
CA ALA A 93 -0.41 6.57 -4.30
C ALA A 93 -1.58 7.02 -5.16
N LEU A 94 -2.49 6.09 -5.46
CA LEU A 94 -3.79 6.43 -6.03
C LEU A 94 -4.68 6.93 -4.89
N LYS A 95 -5.18 8.16 -4.99
CA LYS A 95 -6.12 8.81 -4.04
C LYS A 95 -7.52 8.21 -4.11
N THR A 96 -7.58 6.87 -4.05
CA THR A 96 -8.79 6.07 -4.24
C THR A 96 -9.75 6.17 -3.07
N ASP A 97 -9.24 6.52 -1.89
CA ASP A 97 -10.02 6.85 -0.70
C ASP A 97 -11.00 8.02 -0.94
N GLU A 98 -10.74 8.88 -1.93
CA GLU A 98 -11.68 9.93 -2.34
C GLU A 98 -12.90 9.39 -3.11
N PHE A 99 -12.84 8.15 -3.62
CA PHE A 99 -13.87 7.55 -4.47
C PHE A 99 -14.63 6.39 -3.81
N ASP A 100 -14.33 6.06 -2.55
CA ASP A 100 -14.94 4.94 -1.82
C ASP A 100 -16.48 4.96 -1.94
N ASP A 101 -17.09 6.13 -1.75
CA ASP A 101 -18.54 6.26 -1.83
C ASP A 101 -19.10 6.11 -3.25
N VAL A 102 -18.37 6.60 -4.26
CA VAL A 102 -18.79 6.53 -5.67
C VAL A 102 -18.85 5.08 -6.14
N PHE A 103 -17.89 4.24 -5.72
CA PHE A 103 -17.92 2.82 -6.06
C PHE A 103 -19.11 2.10 -5.41
N LEU A 104 -19.35 2.33 -4.12
CA LEU A 104 -20.47 1.70 -3.43
C LEU A 104 -21.81 2.13 -4.06
N ASP A 105 -21.94 3.40 -4.44
CA ASP A 105 -23.16 3.92 -5.07
C ASP A 105 -23.36 3.34 -6.48
N ALA A 106 -22.29 3.17 -7.26
CA ALA A 106 -22.36 2.60 -8.61
C ALA A 106 -22.68 1.10 -8.65
N TYR A 107 -22.25 0.34 -7.63
CA TYR A 107 -22.44 -1.11 -7.53
C TYR A 107 -23.58 -1.51 -6.58
N GLY A 108 -24.38 -0.54 -6.11
CA GLY A 108 -25.58 -0.76 -5.32
C GLY A 108 -25.31 -0.96 -3.84
N ARG A 109 -24.99 0.13 -3.14
CA ARG A 109 -24.74 0.20 -1.69
C ARG A 109 -25.87 -0.45 -0.90
N GLU A 110 -27.10 -0.38 -1.38
CA GLU A 110 -28.29 -0.99 -0.77
C GLU A 110 -28.23 -2.52 -0.69
N TYR A 111 -27.42 -3.17 -1.53
CA TYR A 111 -27.22 -4.62 -1.50
C TYR A 111 -26.07 -5.04 -0.56
N ILE A 112 -25.29 -4.08 -0.06
CA ILE A 112 -24.19 -4.33 0.86
C ILE A 112 -24.71 -4.18 2.28
N HIS A 113 -24.81 -5.30 2.98
CA HIS A 113 -25.17 -5.27 4.39
C HIS A 113 -24.06 -4.54 5.19
N PRO A 114 -24.37 -3.47 5.95
CA PRO A 114 -23.36 -2.60 6.56
C PRO A 114 -22.42 -3.32 7.52
N ASN A 115 -22.89 -4.41 8.13
CA ASN A 115 -22.10 -5.27 9.03
C ASN A 115 -21.69 -6.61 8.39
N GLY A 116 -21.86 -6.78 7.08
CA GLY A 116 -21.64 -8.05 6.38
C GLY A 116 -20.23 -8.61 6.57
N ILE A 117 -19.22 -7.74 6.50
CA ILE A 117 -17.81 -8.11 6.74
C ILE A 117 -17.60 -8.56 8.19
N SER A 118 -18.23 -7.90 9.17
CA SER A 118 -18.12 -8.27 10.58
C SER A 118 -18.74 -9.63 10.88
N TYR A 119 -19.86 -9.98 10.24
CA TYR A 119 -20.45 -11.31 10.37
C TYR A 119 -19.58 -12.38 9.72
N TYR A 120 -19.01 -12.10 8.56
CA TYR A 120 -18.11 -13.03 7.88
C TYR A 120 -16.83 -13.27 8.69
N ALA A 121 -16.21 -12.22 9.22
CA ALA A 121 -15.04 -12.35 10.08
C ALA A 121 -15.32 -13.24 11.31
N LYS A 122 -16.48 -13.04 11.96
CA LYS A 122 -16.90 -13.85 13.11
C LYS A 122 -17.24 -15.29 12.73
N LEU A 123 -17.77 -15.53 11.53
CA LEU A 123 -17.98 -16.87 11.00
C LEU A 123 -16.64 -17.60 10.81
N MET A 124 -15.63 -16.92 10.25
CA MET A 124 -14.30 -17.50 10.06
C MET A 124 -13.64 -17.86 11.41
N GLU A 125 -13.74 -17.00 12.42
CA GLU A 125 -13.25 -17.30 13.79
C GLU A 125 -13.95 -18.50 14.44
N LEU A 126 -15.22 -18.76 14.10
CA LEU A 126 -15.98 -19.90 14.62
C LEU A 126 -15.72 -21.21 13.85
N MET A 127 -15.05 -21.12 12.70
CA MET A 127 -14.72 -22.26 11.83
C MET A 127 -13.29 -22.77 12.03
N GLU A 128 -12.50 -22.12 12.89
CA GLU A 128 -11.18 -22.55 13.38
C GLU A 128 -11.29 -23.24 14.75
#